data_AF-A0A924UC61-F1
#
_entry.id   AF-A0A924UC61-F1
#
_cell.length_a   1.000
_cell.length_b   1.000
_cell.length_c   1.000
_cell.angle_alpha   90.00
_cell.angle_beta   90.00
_cell.angle_gamma   90.00
#
_symmetry.space_group_name_H-M   'P 1'
#
loop_
_entity.id
_entity.type
_entity.pdbx_description
1 polymer ?
#
loop_
_entity_poly.entity_id
_entity_poly.type
_entity_poly.pdbx_seq_one_letter_code
_entity_poly.pdbx_strand_id
1 'polypeptide(L)'
;MIGTVGTAGKEARAYDYGADLVINRADQDFVATLEFTGGRLVDKVVDSTGASILDRSFDTIRKLGHVVSFGEAEGKPFANLWERLVQQSLTLT
;
A
#
# COMPACT_ATOMS: atom_id res chain seq x y z
N MET A 1 -8.48 8.47 -3.02
CA MET A 1 -7.95 7.10 -2.94
C MET A 1 -6.76 6.95 -3.86
N ILE A 2 -5.72 6.24 -3.43
CA ILE A 2 -4.56 5.87 -4.26
C ILE A 2 -4.64 4.37 -4.56
N GLY A 3 -4.55 3.98 -5.82
CA GLY A 3 -4.59 2.60 -6.27
C GLY A 3 -3.25 2.14 -6.85
N THR A 4 -3.06 0.82 -6.93
CA THR A 4 -1.93 0.23 -7.65
C THR A 4 -2.41 -0.82 -8.66
N VAL A 5 -1.69 -0.96 -9.76
CA VAL A 5 -1.91 -2.00 -10.77
C VAL A 5 -0.60 -2.71 -11.07
N GLY A 6 -0.66 -3.96 -11.53
CA GLY A 6 0.52 -4.72 -11.95
C GLY A 6 0.65 -4.88 -13.46
N THR A 7 -0.18 -4.19 -14.25
CA THR A 7 -0.16 -4.29 -15.71
C THR A 7 -0.59 -2.96 -16.31
N ALA A 8 0.21 -2.48 -17.27
CA ALA A 8 -0.10 -1.27 -18.01
C ALA A 8 -1.47 -1.37 -18.71
N GLY A 9 -2.20 -0.27 -18.74
CA GLY A 9 -3.54 -0.13 -19.32
C GLY A 9 -4.68 -0.37 -18.33
N LYS A 10 -4.41 -0.91 -17.13
CA LYS A 10 -5.45 -1.11 -16.09
C LYS A 10 -5.75 0.17 -15.29
N GLU A 11 -4.92 1.19 -15.42
CA GLU A 11 -5.03 2.46 -14.70
C GLU A 11 -6.31 3.21 -15.09
N ALA A 12 -6.65 3.22 -16.38
CA ALA A 12 -7.82 3.92 -16.92
C ALA A 12 -9.11 3.55 -16.16
N ARG A 13 -9.33 2.26 -15.94
CA ARG A 13 -10.52 1.77 -15.24
C ARG A 13 -10.56 2.22 -13.78
N ALA A 14 -9.41 2.29 -13.10
CA ALA A 14 -9.36 2.78 -11.72
C ALA A 14 -9.66 4.29 -11.64
N TYR A 15 -9.20 5.08 -12.63
CA TYR A 15 -9.58 6.49 -12.76
C TYR A 15 -11.08 6.66 -13.05
N ASP A 16 -11.69 5.82 -13.89
CA ASP A 16 -13.13 5.84 -14.14
C ASP A 16 -13.98 5.62 -12.87
N TYR A 17 -13.42 4.90 -11.88
CA TYR A 17 -14.04 4.71 -10.56
C TYR A 17 -13.67 5.78 -9.53
N GLY A 18 -12.93 6.84 -9.91
CA GLY A 18 -12.62 7.98 -9.05
C GLY A 18 -11.34 7.84 -8.22
N ALA A 19 -10.36 7.04 -8.67
CA ALA A 19 -9.03 7.08 -8.07
C ALA A 19 -8.37 8.45 -8.30
N ASP A 20 -7.72 9.01 -7.27
CA ASP A 20 -6.99 10.29 -7.41
C ASP A 20 -5.61 10.08 -8.06
N LEU A 21 -5.01 8.91 -7.80
CA LEU A 21 -3.72 8.50 -8.33
C LEU A 21 -3.70 6.99 -8.48
N VAL A 22 -3.20 6.50 -9.61
CA VAL A 22 -2.98 5.08 -9.86
C VAL A 22 -1.53 4.85 -10.24
N ILE A 23 -0.87 3.95 -9.53
CA ILE A 23 0.53 3.58 -9.76
C ILE A 23 0.61 2.23 -10.44
N ASN A 24 1.25 2.17 -11.60
CA ASN A 24 1.70 0.91 -12.15
C ASN A 24 2.98 0.45 -11.45
N ARG A 25 2.89 -0.65 -10.71
CA ARG A 25 4.00 -1.24 -9.94
C ARG A 25 5.14 -1.76 -10.83
N ALA A 26 4.87 -1.97 -12.13
CA ALA A 26 5.90 -2.36 -13.10
C ALA A 26 6.83 -1.19 -13.46
N ASP A 27 6.35 0.05 -13.35
CA ASP A 27 7.07 1.24 -13.80
C ASP A 27 7.72 1.98 -12.62
N GLN A 28 7.09 1.96 -11.44
CA GLN A 28 7.58 2.68 -10.26
C GLN A 28 7.13 2.03 -8.94
N ASP A 29 7.92 2.25 -7.89
CA ASP A 29 7.56 1.88 -6.52
C ASP A 29 6.42 2.77 -6.02
N PHE A 30 5.34 2.17 -5.53
CA PHE A 30 4.18 2.89 -5.02
C PHE A 30 4.46 3.64 -3.71
N VAL A 31 5.61 3.45 -3.06
CA VAL A 31 6.04 4.35 -1.98
C VAL A 31 6.23 5.79 -2.47
N ALA A 32 6.49 6.01 -3.76
CA ALA A 32 6.54 7.35 -4.36
C ALA A 32 5.21 8.13 -4.24
N THR A 33 4.10 7.44 -3.93
CA THR A 33 2.80 8.09 -3.65
C THR A 33 2.87 9.09 -2.50
N LEU A 34 3.86 8.98 -1.62
CA LEU A 34 4.07 9.94 -0.55
C LEU A 34 4.37 11.35 -1.09
N GLU A 35 5.02 11.49 -2.24
CA GLU A 35 5.24 12.79 -2.89
C GLU A 35 3.91 13.45 -3.26
N PHE A 36 2.98 12.68 -3.82
CA PHE A 36 1.62 13.15 -4.15
C PHE A 36 0.86 13.60 -2.90
N THR A 37 1.07 12.93 -1.76
CA THR A 37 0.42 13.27 -0.49
C THR A 37 1.12 14.39 0.30
N GLY A 38 2.20 14.98 -0.23
CA GLY A 38 3.01 15.96 0.51
C GLY A 38 3.73 15.35 1.73
N GLY A 39 4.14 14.09 1.63
CA GLY A 39 4.80 13.33 2.70
C GLY A 39 3.84 12.72 3.73
N ARG A 40 2.52 12.87 3.57
CA ARG A 40 1.54 12.32 4.51
C ARG A 40 1.36 10.81 4.31
N LEU A 41 1.75 10.04 5.32
CA LEU A 41 1.50 8.60 5.37
C LEU A 41 -0.01 8.28 5.35
N VAL A 42 -0.37 7.12 4.79
CA VAL A 42 -1.76 6.70 4.60
C VAL A 42 -2.37 6.18 5.89
N ASP A 43 -3.69 6.41 6.05
CA ASP A 43 -4.45 5.96 7.22
C ASP A 43 -4.81 4.47 7.15
N LYS A 44 -5.02 3.96 5.93
CA LYS A 44 -5.48 2.60 5.65
C LYS A 44 -4.80 2.01 4.43
N VAL A 45 -4.39 0.76 4.55
CA VAL A 45 -3.95 -0.10 3.44
C VAL A 45 -4.95 -1.24 3.28
N VAL A 46 -5.30 -1.55 2.04
CA VAL A 46 -6.15 -2.69 1.67
C VAL A 46 -5.38 -3.50 0.64
N ASP A 47 -4.96 -4.71 1.00
CA ASP A 47 -4.05 -5.52 0.21
C ASP A 47 -4.59 -6.94 -0.03
N SER A 48 -4.68 -7.32 -1.31
CA SER A 48 -5.02 -8.68 -1.77
C SER A 48 -3.82 -9.43 -2.32
N THR A 49 -2.62 -8.87 -2.22
CA THR A 49 -1.45 -9.27 -3.00
C THR A 49 -0.52 -10.16 -2.19
N GLY A 50 -0.27 -9.79 -0.93
CA GLY A 50 0.64 -10.48 -0.03
C GLY A 50 2.11 -10.28 -0.40
N ALA A 51 2.95 -11.23 0.00
CA ALA A 51 4.39 -11.28 -0.27
C ALA A 51 5.10 -9.91 -0.08
N SER A 52 5.92 -9.52 -1.05
CA SER A 52 6.70 -8.28 -1.03
C SER A 52 5.84 -7.02 -1.09
N ILE A 53 4.63 -7.09 -1.64
CA ILE A 53 3.75 -5.92 -1.84
C ILE A 53 3.07 -5.52 -0.54
N LEU A 54 2.56 -6.50 0.21
CA LEU A 54 2.07 -6.25 1.55
C LEU A 54 3.21 -5.74 2.44
N ASP A 55 4.39 -6.37 2.36
CA ASP A 55 5.54 -5.91 3.13
C ASP A 55 5.85 -4.45 2.80
N ARG A 56 5.95 -4.07 1.52
CA ARG A 56 6.22 -2.69 1.11
C ARG A 56 5.11 -1.71 1.51
N SER A 57 3.87 -2.17 1.63
CA SER A 57 2.74 -1.33 2.06
C SER A 57 2.89 -0.80 3.50
N PHE A 58 3.66 -1.46 4.35
CA PHE A 58 3.98 -0.93 5.69
C PHE A 58 4.91 0.29 5.67
N ASP A 59 5.56 0.62 4.55
CA ASP A 59 6.37 1.84 4.42
C ASP A 59 5.50 3.07 4.11
N THR A 60 4.23 2.88 3.75
CA THR A 60 3.30 3.98 3.45
C THR A 60 2.32 4.24 4.58
N ILE A 61 2.12 3.30 5.52
CA ILE A 61 1.14 3.41 6.60
C ILE A 61 1.62 4.36 7.71
N ARG A 62 0.71 5.17 8.25
CA ARG A 62 0.98 6.01 9.42
C ARG A 62 1.03 5.18 10.72
N LYS A 63 1.64 5.75 11.77
CA LYS A 63 1.53 5.21 13.15
C LYS A 63 0.06 5.02 13.53
N LEU A 64 -0.28 3.86 14.09
CA LEU A 64 -1.65 3.49 14.43
C LEU A 64 -2.62 3.50 13.22
N GLY A 65 -2.11 3.30 12.00
CA GLY A 65 -2.93 3.05 10.81
C GLY A 65 -3.47 1.61 10.78
N HIS A 66 -4.31 1.32 9.79
CA HIS A 66 -4.94 0.01 9.65
C HIS A 66 -4.55 -0.69 8.35
N VAL A 67 -4.15 -1.96 8.43
CA VAL A 67 -3.83 -2.80 7.27
C VAL A 67 -4.84 -3.93 7.18
N VAL A 68 -5.57 -4.00 6.08
CA VAL A 68 -6.49 -5.10 5.76
C VAL A 68 -5.82 -5.99 4.72
N SER A 69 -5.26 -7.11 5.15
CA SER A 69 -4.76 -8.16 4.23
C SER A 69 -5.84 -9.22 4.05
N PHE A 70 -6.24 -9.47 2.81
CA PHE A 70 -7.38 -10.36 2.49
C PHE A 70 -7.13 -11.30 1.30
N GLY A 71 -5.92 -11.32 0.75
CA GLY A 71 -5.55 -12.18 -0.37
C GLY A 71 -4.04 -12.35 -0.50
N GLU A 72 -3.64 -13.33 -1.31
CA GLU A 72 -2.25 -13.76 -1.50
C GLU A 72 -1.94 -13.93 -3.00
N ALA A 73 -2.40 -13.01 -3.86
CA ALA A 73 -2.31 -13.16 -5.31
C ALA A 73 -0.87 -13.32 -5.85
N GLU A 74 0.12 -12.72 -5.18
CA GLU A 74 1.55 -12.86 -5.51
C GLU A 74 2.30 -13.76 -4.52
N GLY A 75 1.64 -14.18 -3.45
CA GLY A 75 2.16 -15.13 -2.48
C GLY A 75 1.81 -14.77 -1.03
N LYS A 76 2.19 -15.68 -0.12
CA LYS A 76 1.95 -15.50 1.32
C LYS A 76 2.67 -14.25 1.85
N PRO A 77 2.07 -13.51 2.79
CA PRO A 77 2.78 -12.53 3.58
C PRO A 77 4.09 -13.09 4.12
N PHE A 78 5.12 -12.24 4.15
CA PHE A 78 6.37 -12.61 4.78
C PHE A 78 6.18 -12.85 6.28
N ALA A 79 7.04 -13.69 6.86
CA ALA A 79 6.96 -14.07 8.27
C ALA A 79 7.29 -12.92 9.24
N ASN A 80 7.68 -11.75 8.72
CA ASN A 80 8.07 -10.54 9.46
C ASN A 80 6.89 -9.64 9.85
N LEU A 81 5.65 -10.13 9.75
CA LEU A 81 4.45 -9.31 9.94
C LEU A 81 4.41 -8.67 11.34
N TRP A 82 4.86 -9.40 12.36
CA TRP A 82 4.94 -8.89 13.72
C TRP A 82 5.88 -7.68 13.82
N GLU A 83 7.07 -7.77 13.22
CA GLU A 83 8.07 -6.69 13.17
C GLU A 83 7.50 -5.44 12.47
N ARG A 84 6.78 -5.62 11.37
CA ARG A 84 6.14 -4.50 10.66
C ARG A 84 5.01 -3.87 11.47
N LEU A 85 4.20 -4.66 12.16
CA LEU A 85 3.11 -4.18 13.01
C LEU A 85 3.63 -3.41 14.23
N VAL A 86 4.62 -3.96 14.95
CA VAL A 86 5.13 -3.33 16.18
C VAL A 86 5.80 -1.99 15.90
N GLN A 87 6.49 -1.87 14.76
CA GLN A 87 7.07 -0.60 14.31
C GLN A 87 6.02 0.50 14.16
N GLN A 88 4.77 0.17 13.85
CA GLN A 88 3.70 1.16 13.67
C GLN A 88 2.85 1.41 14.93
N SER A 89 3.11 0.70 16.03
CA SER A 89 2.18 0.55 17.17
C SER A 89 2.40 1.50 18.35
N LEU A 90 3.07 2.64 18.21
CA LEU A 90 3.24 3.61 19.30
C LEU A 90 2.98 5.05 18.86
N THR A 91 2.28 5.81 19.69
CA THR A 91 2.09 7.26 19.54
C THR A 91 1.92 7.87 20.94
N LEU A 92 2.70 8.90 21.25
CA LEU A 92 2.58 9.73 22.45
C LEU A 92 2.38 11.17 21.95
N THR A 93 1.29 11.82 22.32
CA THR A 93 0.86 13.12 21.80
C THR A 93 0.45 14.05 22.93
#